data_AF-A0A962TIS9-F1
#
_entry.id   AF-A0A962TIS9-F1
#
_cell.length_a   1.000
_cell.length_b   1.000
_cell.length_c   1.000
_cell.angle_alpha   90.00
_cell.angle_beta   90.00
_cell.angle_gamma   90.00
#
_symmetry.space_group_name_H-M   'P 1'
#
loop_
_entity.id
_entity.type
_entity.pdbx_description
1 polymer ?
#
loop_
_entity_poly.entity_id
_entity_poly.type
_entity_poly.pdbx_seq_one_letter_code
_entity_poly.pdbx_strand_id
1 'polypeptide(L)'
;MISEISYLGGVCPVGPLGVKSGLPPYPKVDPRGWNLGDIEMAIALKRAELNQVMGYRKNYDAEEHNLCLALIRFQDGSSEILVAYSNDSAIPESIRLGLHLIPNVYDKLPPNERFGCDGMAQYHTEPKLLNYLLATLEVRQTAYRRQFLPRDPLYRFILQRQRQQARAQAVLSSNIKKVAAVVIVTEIDCCPTCTAYSIARFRERFPGIPLRTIELGKQAKGGVKPQYRQVTINRK
;
A
#
# COMPACT_ATOMS: atom_id res chain seq x y z
N MET A 1 -14.22 23.68 -30.09
CA MET A 1 -14.34 22.22 -30.24
C MET A 1 -13.76 21.58 -29.00
N ILE A 2 -14.64 21.18 -28.08
CA ILE A 2 -14.30 20.50 -26.83
C ILE A 2 -14.56 19.02 -27.13
N SER A 3 -13.53 18.19 -27.14
CA SER A 3 -13.70 16.73 -27.19
C SER A 3 -13.69 16.19 -25.76
N GLU A 4 -14.86 15.73 -25.33
CA GLU A 4 -15.08 14.93 -24.14
C GLU A 4 -14.16 13.70 -24.14
N ILE A 5 -13.41 13.50 -23.06
CA ILE A 5 -12.75 12.22 -22.76
C ILE A 5 -13.60 11.54 -21.70
N SER A 6 -14.44 10.63 -22.16
CA SER A 6 -15.30 9.78 -21.35
C SER A 6 -14.44 8.81 -20.54
N TYR A 7 -14.48 8.95 -19.21
CA TYR A 7 -13.90 7.99 -18.25
C TYR A 7 -14.74 6.70 -18.26
N LEU A 8 -14.34 5.73 -19.07
CA LEU A 8 -14.82 4.35 -18.92
C LEU A 8 -13.97 3.65 -17.85
N GLY A 9 -14.63 3.33 -16.73
CA GLY A 9 -14.05 2.54 -15.65
C GLY A 9 -13.69 1.14 -16.12
N GLY A 10 -12.42 0.93 -16.45
CA GLY A 10 -11.87 -0.35 -16.88
C GLY A 10 -11.95 -1.39 -15.75
N VAL A 11 -12.83 -2.37 -15.94
CA VAL A 11 -12.76 -3.67 -15.27
C VAL A 11 -11.61 -4.43 -15.92
N CYS A 12 -10.67 -4.97 -15.13
CA CYS A 12 -9.58 -5.79 -15.67
C CYS A 12 -10.17 -7.00 -16.43
N PRO A 13 -9.75 -7.26 -17.68
CA PRO A 13 -10.22 -8.42 -18.42
C PRO A 13 -9.72 -9.71 -17.75
N VAL A 14 -10.62 -10.68 -17.65
CA VAL A 14 -10.32 -12.02 -17.11
C VAL A 14 -9.34 -12.69 -18.07
N GLY A 15 -8.08 -12.83 -17.64
CA GLY A 15 -7.06 -13.54 -18.43
C GLY A 15 -7.46 -15.01 -18.64
N PRO A 16 -7.15 -15.61 -19.80
CA PRO A 16 -7.53 -16.98 -20.08
C PRO A 16 -6.56 -17.96 -19.39
N LEU A 17 -7.11 -19.13 -19.03
CA LEU A 17 -6.42 -20.39 -18.72
C LEU A 17 -5.82 -20.54 -17.31
N GLY A 18 -6.66 -21.08 -16.41
CA GLY A 18 -6.40 -22.39 -15.82
C GLY A 18 -5.10 -22.58 -15.02
N VAL A 19 -4.89 -21.81 -13.95
CA VAL A 19 -3.98 -22.21 -12.88
C VAL A 19 -4.82 -22.76 -11.74
N LYS A 20 -4.79 -24.09 -11.54
CA LYS A 20 -5.39 -24.73 -10.37
C LYS A 20 -4.78 -24.12 -9.11
N SER A 21 -5.60 -23.42 -8.33
CA SER A 21 -5.28 -22.81 -7.04
C SER A 21 -5.10 -23.89 -5.98
N GLY A 22 -4.03 -24.67 -6.08
CA GLY A 22 -3.61 -25.63 -5.07
C GLY A 22 -2.54 -25.04 -4.17
N LEU A 23 -2.84 -23.95 -3.46
CA LEU A 23 -1.94 -23.49 -2.41
C LEU A 23 -2.08 -24.45 -1.21
N PRO A 24 -0.97 -24.97 -0.64
CA PRO A 24 -1.03 -25.90 0.48
C PRO A 24 -1.74 -25.27 1.70
N PRO A 25 -2.40 -26.06 2.55
CA PRO A 25 -3.04 -25.57 3.76
C PRO A 25 -1.97 -24.96 4.70
N TYR A 26 -2.06 -23.64 4.91
CA TYR A 26 -1.08 -22.88 5.68
C TYR A 26 -1.37 -22.95 7.20
N PRO A 27 -0.32 -22.92 8.05
CA PRO A 27 -0.47 -23.03 9.50
C PRO A 27 -1.35 -21.91 10.08
N LYS A 28 -2.16 -22.25 11.09
CA LYS A 28 -3.10 -21.36 11.80
C LYS A 28 -2.41 -20.24 12.60
N VAL A 29 -1.09 -20.29 12.76
CA VAL A 29 -0.28 -19.34 13.53
C VAL A 29 1.00 -19.05 12.74
N ASP A 30 1.32 -17.77 12.53
CA ASP A 30 2.62 -17.35 11.98
C ASP A 30 3.71 -17.66 13.04
N PRO A 31 4.83 -18.31 12.70
CA PRO A 31 5.93 -18.59 13.65
C PRO A 31 6.62 -17.34 14.27
N ARG A 32 5.98 -16.16 14.24
CA ARG A 32 6.62 -14.83 14.27
C ARG A 32 5.90 -13.72 15.06
N GLY A 33 4.78 -13.98 15.74
CA GLY A 33 4.32 -13.17 16.88
C GLY A 33 3.32 -12.02 16.65
N TRP A 34 2.86 -11.73 15.42
CA TRP A 34 1.72 -10.81 15.23
C TRP A 34 0.40 -11.58 15.17
N ASN A 35 -0.50 -11.25 16.09
CA ASN A 35 -1.85 -11.81 16.09
C ASN A 35 -2.62 -11.27 14.87
N LEU A 36 -3.38 -12.14 14.21
CA LEU A 36 -4.26 -11.74 13.11
C LEU A 36 -5.23 -10.63 13.53
N GLY A 37 -5.71 -10.64 14.78
CA GLY A 37 -6.53 -9.57 15.34
C GLY A 37 -5.83 -8.21 15.37
N ASP A 38 -4.55 -8.16 15.74
CA ASP A 38 -3.78 -6.91 15.76
C ASP A 38 -3.55 -6.37 14.34
N ILE A 39 -3.30 -7.28 13.40
CA ILE A 39 -3.11 -6.95 11.98
C ILE A 39 -4.40 -6.36 11.39
N GLU A 40 -5.53 -7.04 11.62
CA GLU A 40 -6.85 -6.58 11.20
C GLU A 40 -7.24 -5.25 11.86
N MET A 41 -6.92 -5.08 13.15
CA MET A 41 -7.13 -3.83 13.87
C MET A 41 -6.29 -2.69 13.28
N ALA A 42 -5.01 -2.93 12.93
CA ALA A 42 -4.13 -1.91 12.39
C ALA A 42 -4.66 -1.32 11.07
N ILE A 43 -5.13 -2.16 10.14
CA ILE A 43 -5.71 -1.69 8.88
C ILE A 43 -7.08 -1.04 9.08
N ALA A 44 -7.91 -1.56 10.00
CA ALA A 44 -9.18 -0.95 10.38
C ALA A 44 -9.01 0.47 10.95
N LEU A 45 -8.06 0.65 11.88
CA LEU A 45 -7.73 1.96 12.45
C LEU A 45 -7.22 2.93 11.38
N LYS A 46 -6.34 2.46 10.49
CA LYS A 46 -5.82 3.30 9.40
C LYS A 46 -6.93 3.69 8.41
N ARG A 47 -7.88 2.80 8.14
CA ARG A 47 -9.09 3.10 7.34
C ARG A 47 -9.96 4.15 8.02
N ALA A 48 -10.21 4.03 9.32
CA ALA A 48 -10.96 5.03 10.08
C ALA A 48 -10.29 6.42 10.05
N GLU A 49 -8.97 6.46 10.24
CA GLU A 49 -8.17 7.68 10.15
C GLU A 49 -8.26 8.32 8.75
N LEU A 50 -8.10 7.52 7.70
CA LEU A 50 -8.25 7.98 6.31
C LEU A 50 -9.65 8.57 6.08
N ASN A 51 -10.71 7.88 6.49
CA ASN A 51 -12.08 8.35 6.30
C ASN A 51 -12.34 9.66 7.07
N GLN A 52 -11.83 9.77 8.31
CA GLN A 52 -11.94 11.00 9.10
C GLN A 52 -11.26 12.18 8.39
N VAL A 53 -10.01 12.00 7.94
CA VAL A 53 -9.25 13.08 7.30
C VAL A 53 -9.79 13.40 5.91
N MET A 54 -10.41 12.46 5.21
CA MET A 54 -11.04 12.68 3.91
C MET A 54 -12.46 13.26 3.98
N GLY A 55 -13.08 13.28 5.16
CA GLY A 55 -14.45 13.79 5.37
C GLY A 55 -14.68 15.25 4.98
N TYR A 56 -13.61 16.04 4.77
CA TYR A 56 -13.73 17.41 4.25
C TYR A 56 -14.16 17.47 2.77
N ARG A 57 -14.03 16.38 2.01
CA ARG A 57 -14.41 16.32 0.59
C ARG A 57 -15.82 15.77 0.41
N LYS A 58 -16.76 16.64 0.01
CA LYS A 58 -18.18 16.29 -0.16
C LYS A 58 -18.46 15.20 -1.21
N ASN A 59 -17.66 15.13 -2.28
CA ASN A 59 -17.88 14.21 -3.41
C ASN A 59 -16.74 13.19 -3.55
N TYR A 60 -16.22 12.72 -2.42
CA TYR A 60 -15.12 11.75 -2.41
C TYR A 60 -15.42 10.65 -1.42
N ASP A 61 -15.62 9.44 -1.92
CA ASP A 61 -15.73 8.26 -1.06
C ASP A 61 -14.38 7.53 -1.00
N ALA A 62 -13.70 7.64 0.13
CA ALA A 62 -12.46 6.92 0.36
C ALA A 62 -12.67 5.40 0.38
N GLU A 63 -13.89 4.93 0.67
CA GLU A 63 -14.23 3.51 0.69
C GLU A 63 -14.25 2.89 -0.71
N GLU A 64 -14.38 3.66 -1.79
CA GLU A 64 -14.29 3.10 -3.15
C GLU A 64 -12.86 2.70 -3.55
N HIS A 65 -11.87 3.01 -2.71
CA HIS A 65 -10.45 2.83 -3.00
C HIS A 65 -9.78 1.83 -2.05
N ASN A 66 -8.71 1.18 -2.54
CA ASN A 66 -7.98 0.18 -1.79
C ASN A 66 -7.02 0.83 -0.80
N LEU A 67 -6.92 0.24 0.38
CA LEU A 67 -5.90 0.54 1.38
C LEU A 67 -5.15 -0.77 1.66
N CYS A 68 -3.81 -0.69 1.66
CA CYS A 68 -2.97 -1.81 2.04
C CYS A 68 -1.92 -1.39 3.06
N LEU A 69 -1.58 -2.34 3.92
CA LEU A 69 -0.44 -2.25 4.81
C LEU A 69 0.63 -3.26 4.39
N ALA A 70 1.90 -2.90 4.50
CA ALA A 70 2.97 -3.88 4.62
C ALA A 70 3.55 -3.80 6.03
N LEU A 71 3.35 -4.84 6.83
CA LEU A 71 4.01 -5.00 8.11
C LEU A 71 5.32 -5.73 7.89
N ILE A 72 6.43 -5.07 8.23
CA ILE A 72 7.79 -5.52 7.96
C ILE A 72 8.46 -5.79 9.30
N ARG A 73 9.06 -6.98 9.43
CA ARG A 73 9.91 -7.31 10.57
C ARG A 73 11.35 -7.40 10.12
N PHE A 74 12.26 -6.83 10.90
CA PHE A 74 13.69 -6.89 10.63
C PHE A 74 14.38 -7.98 11.46
N GLN A 75 15.58 -8.34 11.03
CA GLN A 75 16.41 -9.35 11.70
C GLN A 75 16.86 -8.94 13.10
N ASP A 76 16.93 -7.63 13.38
CA ASP A 76 17.26 -7.08 14.70
C ASP A 76 16.06 -7.02 15.67
N GLY A 77 14.91 -7.56 15.26
CA GLY A 77 13.67 -7.58 16.05
C GLY A 77 12.82 -6.32 15.92
N SER A 78 13.33 -5.25 15.29
CA SER A 78 12.53 -4.05 15.03
C SER A 78 11.46 -4.30 13.95
N SER A 79 10.51 -3.38 13.83
CA SER A 79 9.38 -3.51 12.91
C SER A 79 8.95 -2.16 12.31
N GLU A 80 8.35 -2.21 11.14
CA GLU A 80 7.82 -1.04 10.44
C GLU A 80 6.49 -1.37 9.74
N ILE A 81 5.64 -0.35 9.59
CA ILE A 81 4.40 -0.45 8.83
C ILE A 81 4.45 0.58 7.71
N LEU A 82 4.34 0.10 6.47
CA LEU A 82 4.14 0.95 5.29
C LEU A 82 2.65 0.99 4.95
N VAL A 83 2.16 2.16 4.54
CA VAL A 83 0.74 2.37 4.21
C VAL A 83 0.61 2.84 2.76
N ALA A 84 -0.13 2.10 1.95
CA ALA A 84 -0.43 2.47 0.56
C ALA A 84 -1.93 2.62 0.35
N TYR A 85 -2.30 3.65 -0.40
CA TYR A 85 -3.67 3.94 -0.79
C TYR A 85 -3.73 4.13 -2.31
N SER A 86 -4.74 3.54 -2.97
CA SER A 86 -4.78 3.44 -4.44
C SER A 86 -5.07 4.76 -5.16
N ASN A 87 -5.67 5.73 -4.47
CA ASN A 87 -6.00 7.04 -5.02
C ASN A 87 -5.30 8.18 -4.26
N ASP A 88 -4.04 7.96 -3.86
CA ASP A 88 -3.27 8.95 -3.11
C ASP A 88 -2.88 10.18 -3.95
N SER A 89 -2.90 10.09 -5.29
CA SER A 89 -2.71 11.24 -6.18
C SER A 89 -3.81 12.30 -6.05
N ALA A 90 -5.03 11.89 -5.70
CA ALA A 90 -6.15 12.79 -5.47
C ALA A 90 -6.06 13.52 -4.12
N ILE A 91 -5.19 13.08 -3.21
CA ILE A 91 -5.09 13.60 -1.84
C ILE A 91 -4.03 14.72 -1.76
N PRO A 92 -4.29 15.86 -1.09
CA PRO A 92 -3.29 16.89 -0.86
C PRO A 92 -2.08 16.35 -0.10
N GLU A 93 -0.89 16.85 -0.45
CA GLU A 93 0.36 16.31 0.08
C GLU A 93 0.45 16.34 1.61
N SER A 94 -0.04 17.39 2.26
CA SER A 94 -0.06 17.51 3.73
C SER A 94 -0.88 16.39 4.39
N ILE A 95 -2.01 16.03 3.79
CA ILE A 95 -2.85 14.92 4.26
C ILE A 95 -2.14 13.59 4.01
N ARG A 96 -1.55 13.39 2.82
CA ARG A 96 -0.81 12.14 2.53
C ARG A 96 0.33 11.92 3.51
N LEU A 97 1.11 12.97 3.79
CA LEU A 97 2.22 12.93 4.74
C LEU A 97 1.71 12.71 6.17
N GLY A 98 0.62 13.38 6.56
CA GLY A 98 -0.01 13.19 7.87
C GLY A 98 -0.55 11.77 8.08
N LEU A 99 -1.07 11.14 7.03
CA LEU A 99 -1.52 9.74 7.05
C LEU A 99 -0.36 8.73 6.91
N HIS A 100 0.88 9.20 6.75
CA HIS A 100 2.06 8.38 6.48
C HIS A 100 1.93 7.49 5.23
N LEU A 101 1.23 7.98 4.19
CA LEU A 101 1.11 7.26 2.92
C LEU A 101 2.44 7.28 2.17
N ILE A 102 2.93 6.11 1.78
CA ILE A 102 4.15 6.01 0.98
C ILE A 102 3.93 6.61 -0.42
N PRO A 103 4.92 7.32 -0.98
CA PRO A 103 4.87 7.81 -2.35
C PRO A 103 4.99 6.65 -3.33
N ASN A 104 4.50 6.85 -4.56
CA ASN A 104 4.83 5.94 -5.65
C ASN A 104 6.28 6.17 -6.09
N VAL A 105 7.08 5.11 -6.11
CA VAL A 105 8.49 5.13 -6.53
C VAL A 105 8.75 4.27 -7.76
N TYR A 106 7.71 3.71 -8.38
CA TYR A 106 7.81 2.78 -9.52
C TYR A 106 8.73 3.29 -10.64
N ASP A 107 8.54 4.55 -11.07
CA ASP A 107 9.33 5.18 -12.15
C ASP A 107 10.74 5.60 -11.72
N LYS A 108 11.10 5.39 -10.44
CA LYS A 108 12.44 5.67 -9.89
C LYS A 108 13.26 4.40 -9.70
N LEU A 109 12.67 3.23 -9.93
CA LEU A 109 13.35 1.94 -9.85
C LEU A 109 13.81 1.47 -11.24
N PRO A 110 14.91 0.70 -11.32
CA PRO A 110 15.30 0.04 -12.55
C PRO A 110 14.17 -0.85 -13.12
N PRO A 111 13.94 -0.88 -14.45
CA PRO A 111 12.82 -1.62 -15.05
C PRO A 111 12.78 -3.13 -14.73
N ASN A 112 13.95 -3.74 -14.56
CA ASN A 112 14.11 -5.15 -14.19
C ASN A 112 13.87 -5.42 -12.69
N GLU A 113 13.80 -4.37 -11.87
CA GLU A 113 13.68 -4.48 -10.42
C GLU A 113 12.31 -4.09 -9.87
N ARG A 114 11.52 -3.33 -10.65
CA ARG A 114 10.19 -2.87 -10.24
C ARG A 114 9.15 -3.98 -10.32
N PHE A 115 8.30 -4.05 -9.30
CA PHE A 115 7.05 -4.82 -9.31
C PHE A 115 5.96 -4.00 -9.97
N GLY A 116 5.27 -4.60 -10.94
CA GLY A 116 4.28 -3.90 -11.73
C GLY A 116 3.01 -4.71 -11.91
N CYS A 117 2.03 -4.08 -12.56
CA CYS A 117 0.84 -4.73 -13.09
C CYS A 117 0.65 -4.24 -14.53
N ASP A 118 1.60 -4.57 -15.41
CA ASP A 118 1.59 -4.24 -16.85
C ASP A 118 1.17 -2.79 -17.18
N GLY A 119 1.77 -1.81 -16.48
CA GLY A 119 1.52 -0.38 -16.72
C GLY A 119 0.45 0.26 -15.82
N MET A 120 -0.22 -0.52 -14.95
CA MET A 120 -1.22 -0.04 -14.00
C MET A 120 -0.73 0.00 -12.55
N ALA A 121 0.57 -0.24 -12.31
CA ALA A 121 1.17 -0.40 -10.97
C ALA A 121 0.86 0.76 -10.00
N GLN A 122 0.73 1.98 -10.51
CA GLN A 122 0.38 3.19 -9.76
C GLN A 122 -1.01 3.15 -9.12
N TYR A 123 -1.92 2.32 -9.63
CA TYR A 123 -3.28 2.14 -9.11
C TYR A 123 -3.40 0.96 -8.15
N HIS A 124 -2.32 0.18 -8.01
CA HIS A 124 -2.27 -1.00 -7.15
C HIS A 124 -1.38 -0.72 -5.94
N THR A 125 -1.91 -1.04 -4.78
CA THR A 125 -1.31 -0.69 -3.49
C THR A 125 -0.24 -1.70 -3.07
N GLU A 126 -0.39 -2.97 -3.43
CA GLU A 126 0.56 -4.05 -3.17
C GLU A 126 1.90 -3.86 -3.91
N PRO A 127 1.96 -3.68 -5.24
CA PRO A 127 3.22 -3.36 -5.92
C PRO A 127 3.84 -2.08 -5.39
N LYS A 128 3.04 -1.07 -5.05
CA LYS A 128 3.55 0.18 -4.48
C LYS A 128 4.27 -0.04 -3.14
N LEU A 129 3.72 -0.85 -2.25
CA LEU A 129 4.36 -1.25 -0.99
C LEU A 129 5.67 -1.97 -1.25
N LEU A 130 5.68 -2.97 -2.14
CA LEU A 130 6.88 -3.76 -2.44
C LEU A 130 7.97 -2.93 -3.14
N ASN A 131 7.60 -2.05 -4.07
CA ASN A 131 8.54 -1.13 -4.71
C ASN A 131 9.16 -0.16 -3.71
N TYR A 132 8.36 0.41 -2.81
CA TYR A 132 8.90 1.27 -1.76
C TYR A 132 9.82 0.48 -0.83
N LEU A 133 9.44 -0.74 -0.44
CA LEU A 133 10.27 -1.64 0.36
C LEU A 133 11.63 -1.92 -0.29
N LEU A 134 11.70 -2.10 -1.61
CA LEU A 134 12.96 -2.33 -2.32
C LEU A 134 13.73 -1.07 -2.71
N ALA A 135 13.09 0.09 -2.66
CA ALA A 135 13.74 1.33 -3.04
C ALA A 135 14.93 1.65 -2.14
N THR A 136 16.01 2.13 -2.76
CA THR A 136 17.19 2.62 -2.03
C THR A 136 16.79 3.80 -1.14
N LEU A 137 17.62 4.08 -0.13
CA LEU A 137 17.39 5.22 0.76
C LEU A 137 17.26 6.54 -0.02
N GLU A 138 18.10 6.72 -1.03
CA GLU A 138 18.08 7.90 -1.88
C GLU A 138 16.76 8.02 -2.64
N VAL A 139 16.28 6.95 -3.28
CA VAL A 139 15.00 6.96 -4.00
C VAL A 139 13.85 7.31 -3.07
N ARG A 140 13.81 6.74 -1.86
CA ARG A 140 12.75 7.03 -0.89
C ARG A 140 12.80 8.47 -0.40
N GLN A 141 13.99 8.96 -0.02
CA GLN A 141 14.12 10.33 0.47
C GLN A 141 13.84 11.37 -0.60
N THR A 142 14.23 11.10 -1.85
CA THR A 142 13.97 11.99 -2.98
C THR A 142 12.50 11.98 -3.38
N ALA A 143 11.77 10.88 -3.17
CA ALA A 143 10.32 10.84 -3.41
C ALA A 143 9.51 11.82 -2.54
N TYR A 144 10.04 12.26 -1.40
CA TYR A 144 9.46 13.32 -0.57
C TYR A 144 9.98 14.73 -0.89
N ARG A 145 10.92 14.85 -1.84
CA ARG A 145 11.42 16.16 -2.32
C ARG A 145 10.50 16.66 -3.42
N ARG A 146 9.47 17.42 -3.05
CA ARG A 146 8.73 18.24 -4.02
C ARG A 146 9.32 19.64 -4.10
N GLN A 147 9.51 20.11 -5.33
CA GLN A 147 10.10 21.41 -5.63
C GLN A 147 9.16 22.58 -5.33
N PHE A 148 7.84 22.37 -5.38
CA PHE A 148 6.88 23.43 -5.11
C PHE A 148 6.57 23.51 -3.60
N LEU A 149 6.72 24.73 -3.05
CA LEU A 149 6.28 25.10 -1.72
C LEU A 149 5.12 26.09 -1.83
N PRO A 150 4.07 25.97 -1.01
CA PRO A 150 2.99 26.94 -0.97
C PRO A 150 3.49 28.36 -0.68
N ARG A 151 2.74 29.35 -1.16
CA ARG A 151 3.00 30.76 -0.84
C ARG A 151 2.71 31.08 0.63
N ASP A 152 1.67 30.48 1.19
CA ASP A 152 1.29 30.64 2.60
C ASP A 152 2.42 30.19 3.55
N PRO A 153 2.93 31.06 4.45
CA PRO A 153 4.06 30.75 5.32
C PRO A 153 3.79 29.63 6.32
N LEU A 154 2.59 29.59 6.92
CA LEU A 154 2.22 28.59 7.91
C LEU A 154 2.14 27.22 7.26
N TYR A 155 1.44 27.12 6.13
CA TYR A 155 1.27 25.88 5.41
C TYR A 155 2.61 25.38 4.84
N ARG A 156 3.48 26.30 4.40
CA ARG A 156 4.86 25.97 4.02
C ARG A 156 5.63 25.34 5.18
N PHE A 157 5.59 25.95 6.37
CA PHE A 157 6.28 25.42 7.56
C PHE A 157 5.79 24.02 7.92
N ILE A 158 4.46 23.81 7.94
CA ILE A 158 3.84 22.51 8.23
C ILE A 158 4.33 21.44 7.23
N LEU A 159 4.23 21.72 5.92
CA LEU A 159 4.68 20.77 4.90
C LEU A 159 6.17 20.46 4.98
N GLN A 160 7.01 21.44 5.27
CA GLN A 160 8.44 21.23 5.43
C GLN A 160 8.74 20.28 6.60
N ARG A 161 8.09 20.48 7.75
CA ARG A 161 8.22 19.60 8.92
C ARG A 161 7.75 18.18 8.63
N GLN A 162 6.59 18.02 8.00
CA GLN A 162 6.07 16.71 7.61
C GLN A 162 6.99 15.98 6.63
N ARG A 163 7.55 16.69 5.63
CA ARG A 163 8.53 16.12 4.69
C ARG A 163 9.81 15.70 5.40
N GLN A 164 10.31 16.49 6.35
CA GLN A 164 11.49 16.12 7.15
C GLN A 164 11.24 14.85 7.96
N GLN A 165 10.08 14.74 8.62
CA GLN A 165 9.69 13.54 9.37
C GLN A 165 9.59 12.31 8.46
N ALA A 166 8.91 12.42 7.31
CA ALA A 166 8.80 11.31 6.35
C ALA A 166 10.17 10.86 5.80
N ARG A 167 11.08 11.80 5.54
CA ARG A 167 12.45 11.48 5.10
C ARG A 167 13.27 10.78 6.19
N ALA A 168 13.08 11.14 7.46
CA ALA A 168 13.74 10.47 8.57
C ALA A 168 13.20 9.03 8.72
N GLN A 169 11.88 8.84 8.61
CA GLN A 169 11.25 7.51 8.65
C GLN A 169 11.72 6.60 7.50
N ALA A 170 11.94 7.15 6.30
CA ALA A 170 12.39 6.40 5.12
C ALA A 170 13.72 5.63 5.31
N VAL A 171 14.52 5.98 6.33
CA VAL A 171 15.78 5.32 6.69
C VAL A 171 15.56 3.91 7.25
N LEU A 172 14.43 3.67 7.92
CA LEU A 172 14.22 2.47 8.74
C LEU A 172 14.12 1.17 7.92
N SER A 173 13.63 1.22 6.66
CA SER A 173 13.40 0.03 5.82
C SER A 173 14.25 -0.07 4.55
N SER A 174 15.28 0.77 4.33
CA SER A 174 15.91 0.88 3.01
C SER A 174 16.85 -0.26 2.61
N ASN A 175 16.98 -1.30 3.43
CA ASN A 175 17.87 -2.43 3.15
C ASN A 175 17.12 -3.76 3.26
N ILE A 176 16.75 -4.31 2.10
CA ILE A 176 16.05 -5.58 1.99
C ILE A 176 16.79 -6.75 2.67
N LYS A 177 18.12 -6.70 2.77
CA LYS A 177 18.92 -7.75 3.43
C LYS A 177 18.65 -7.85 4.93
N LYS A 178 18.15 -6.78 5.56
CA LYS A 178 17.77 -6.75 6.98
C LYS A 178 16.35 -7.25 7.23
N VAL A 179 15.54 -7.45 6.18
CA VAL A 179 14.15 -7.86 6.32
C VAL A 179 14.09 -9.36 6.62
N ALA A 180 13.39 -9.70 7.71
CA ALA A 180 13.17 -11.08 8.14
C ALA A 180 11.78 -11.60 7.71
N ALA A 181 10.79 -10.72 7.55
CA ALA A 181 9.43 -11.09 7.20
C ALA A 181 8.66 -9.90 6.62
N VAL A 182 7.70 -10.21 5.74
CA VAL A 182 6.73 -9.22 5.26
C VAL A 182 5.33 -9.82 5.30
N VAL A 183 4.38 -9.06 5.82
CA VAL A 183 2.95 -9.36 5.74
C VAL A 183 2.27 -8.20 5.00
N ILE A 184 1.69 -8.49 3.84
CA ILE A 184 0.81 -7.55 3.15
C ILE A 184 -0.62 -7.82 3.59
N VAL A 185 -1.30 -6.78 4.04
CA VAL A 185 -2.73 -6.81 4.33
C VAL A 185 -3.39 -5.90 3.33
N THR A 186 -4.36 -6.42 2.59
CA THR A 186 -5.09 -5.69 1.56
C THR A 186 -6.58 -5.79 1.82
N GLU A 187 -7.27 -4.65 1.68
CA GLU A 187 -8.71 -4.66 1.77
C GLU A 187 -9.36 -5.40 0.60
N ILE A 188 -8.90 -5.12 -0.62
CA ILE A 188 -9.36 -5.76 -1.86
C ILE A 188 -8.45 -6.92 -2.21
N ASP A 189 -9.01 -8.08 -2.52
CA ASP A 189 -8.23 -9.26 -2.90
C ASP A 189 -7.29 -8.97 -4.09
N CYS A 190 -6.10 -9.58 -4.06
CA CYS A 190 -5.10 -9.34 -5.10
C CYS A 190 -5.61 -9.89 -6.43
N CYS A 191 -5.68 -9.02 -7.45
CA CYS A 191 -6.01 -9.49 -8.79
C CYS A 191 -4.93 -10.46 -9.32
N PRO A 192 -5.24 -11.30 -10.33
CA PRO A 192 -4.28 -12.25 -10.90
C PRO A 192 -2.96 -11.58 -11.33
N THR A 193 -3.04 -10.38 -11.90
CA THR A 193 -1.87 -9.59 -12.31
C THR A 193 -1.03 -9.13 -11.11
N CYS A 194 -1.64 -8.62 -10.04
CA CYS A 194 -0.92 -8.26 -8.80
C CYS A 194 -0.20 -9.47 -8.22
N THR A 195 -0.91 -10.61 -8.18
CA THR A 195 -0.35 -11.86 -7.66
C THR A 195 0.85 -12.32 -8.49
N ALA A 196 0.72 -12.39 -9.82
CA ALA A 196 1.78 -12.87 -10.70
C ALA A 196 2.99 -11.92 -10.73
N TYR A 197 2.77 -10.63 -10.96
CA TYR A 197 3.85 -9.68 -11.27
C TYR A 197 4.40 -8.94 -10.06
N SER A 198 3.80 -9.11 -8.88
CA SER A 198 4.27 -8.52 -7.63
C SER A 198 4.53 -9.56 -6.55
N ILE A 199 3.50 -10.26 -6.07
CA ILE A 199 3.62 -11.18 -4.93
C ILE A 199 4.50 -12.39 -5.26
N ALA A 200 4.22 -13.07 -6.37
CA ALA A 200 4.97 -14.25 -6.80
C ALA A 200 6.42 -13.86 -7.17
N ARG A 201 6.60 -12.78 -7.95
CA ARG A 201 7.93 -12.24 -8.27
C ARG A 201 8.75 -11.88 -7.04
N PHE A 202 8.13 -11.31 -5.99
CA PHE A 202 8.85 -11.03 -4.75
C PHE A 202 9.34 -12.32 -4.09
N ARG A 203 8.48 -13.33 -3.98
CA ARG A 203 8.83 -14.65 -3.40
C ARG A 203 9.94 -15.34 -4.18
N GLU A 204 9.90 -15.27 -5.50
CA GLU A 204 10.93 -15.81 -6.39
C GLU A 204 12.26 -15.07 -6.24
N ARG A 205 12.22 -13.73 -6.20
CA ARG A 205 13.43 -12.90 -6.07
C ARG A 205 14.07 -12.97 -4.69
N PHE A 206 13.28 -13.20 -3.65
CA PHE A 206 13.73 -13.25 -2.25
C PHE A 206 13.19 -14.49 -1.51
N PRO A 207 13.63 -15.71 -1.89
CA PRO A 207 13.10 -16.95 -1.33
C PRO A 207 13.34 -17.10 0.17
N GLY A 208 14.36 -16.41 0.72
CA GLY A 208 14.66 -16.38 2.15
C GLY A 208 13.83 -15.39 2.98
N ILE A 209 12.96 -14.59 2.36
CA ILE A 209 12.10 -13.61 3.06
C ILE A 209 10.65 -14.08 2.91
N PRO A 210 10.04 -14.68 3.95
CA PRO A 210 8.68 -15.17 3.81
C PRO A 210 7.70 -13.99 3.73
N LEU A 211 6.98 -13.93 2.60
CA LEU A 211 5.92 -12.96 2.30
C LEU A 211 4.54 -13.61 2.41
N ARG A 212 3.73 -13.13 3.37
CA ARG A 212 2.33 -13.51 3.54
C ARG A 212 1.42 -12.41 3.01
N THR A 213 0.29 -12.79 2.41
CA THR A 213 -0.79 -11.87 2.05
C THR A 213 -2.03 -12.22 2.89
N ILE A 214 -2.71 -11.21 3.43
CA ILE A 214 -4.00 -11.30 4.10
C ILE A 214 -4.96 -10.43 3.30
N GLU A 215 -6.00 -11.05 2.76
CA GLU A 215 -6.98 -10.42 1.89
C GLU A 215 -8.32 -10.36 2.62
N LEU A 216 -8.94 -9.17 2.63
CA LEU A 216 -10.16 -8.91 3.40
C LEU A 216 -11.42 -8.89 2.53
N GLY A 217 -11.37 -9.24 1.24
CA GLY A 217 -12.57 -9.49 0.42
C GLY A 217 -13.40 -8.26 0.07
N LYS A 218 -12.88 -7.04 0.21
CA LYS A 218 -13.58 -5.80 -0.18
C LYS A 218 -13.81 -5.80 -1.70
N GLN A 219 -14.97 -5.29 -2.13
CA GLN A 219 -15.26 -5.03 -3.53
C GLN A 219 -15.61 -3.55 -3.75
N ALA A 220 -14.74 -2.82 -4.45
CA ALA A 220 -14.88 -1.38 -4.69
C ALA A 220 -16.22 -0.98 -5.35
N LYS A 221 -16.73 -1.77 -6.30
CA LYS A 221 -17.97 -1.49 -7.05
C LYS A 221 -19.20 -2.28 -6.57
N GLY A 222 -19.05 -3.10 -5.53
CA GLY A 222 -20.11 -3.99 -5.05
C GLY A 222 -20.68 -3.62 -3.68
N GLY A 223 -20.16 -2.55 -3.05
CA GLY A 223 -20.54 -2.18 -1.67
C GLY A 223 -20.08 -3.18 -0.60
N VAL A 224 -19.32 -4.21 -0.99
CA VAL A 224 -18.77 -5.21 -0.07
C VAL A 224 -17.60 -4.61 0.68
N LYS A 225 -17.75 -4.52 2.00
CA LYS A 225 -16.74 -3.99 2.92
C LYS A 225 -15.66 -5.04 3.25
N PRO A 226 -14.48 -4.62 3.75
CA PRO A 226 -13.51 -5.54 4.32
C PRO A 226 -14.12 -6.45 5.39
N GLN A 227 -13.76 -7.72 5.36
CA GLN A 227 -14.19 -8.77 6.27
C GLN A 227 -13.06 -9.10 7.25
N TYR A 228 -13.27 -8.75 8.51
CA TYR A 228 -12.33 -9.01 9.60
C TYR A 228 -12.72 -10.31 10.31
N ARG A 229 -11.77 -11.21 10.54
CA ARG A 229 -12.02 -12.55 11.12
C ARG A 229 -11.93 -12.55 12.64
N GLN A 230 -11.13 -11.66 13.21
CA GLN A 230 -10.84 -11.59 14.64
C GLN A 230 -11.33 -10.27 15.26
N VAL A 231 -11.58 -9.24 14.44
CA VAL A 231 -12.05 -7.94 14.90
C VAL A 231 -13.51 -7.73 14.53
N THR A 232 -14.32 -7.27 15.48
CA THR A 232 -15.68 -6.77 15.20
C THR A 232 -15.66 -5.25 15.19
N ILE A 233 -16.08 -4.64 14.08
CA ILE A 233 -16.16 -3.18 13.94
C ILE A 233 -17.61 -2.73 14.13
N ASN A 234 -17.89 -2.10 15.27
CA ASN A 234 -19.17 -1.47 15.53
C ASN A 234 -19.13 -0.02 15.03
N ARG A 235 -19.94 0.31 14.02
CA ARG A 235 -20.15 1.71 13.63
C ARG A 235 -21.18 2.32 14.59
N LYS A 236 -20.80 3.40 15.28
CA LYS A 236 -21.76 4.30 15.94
C LYS A 236 -22.28 5.30 14.92
#